data_AF-A0A847UY39-F1
#
_entry.id   AF-A0A847UY39-F1
#
_cell.length_a   1.000
_cell.length_b   1.000
_cell.length_c   1.000
_cell.angle_alpha   90.00
_cell.angle_beta   90.00
_cell.angle_gamma   90.00
#
_symmetry.space_group_name_H-M   'P 1'
#
loop_
_entity.id
_entity.type
_entity.pdbx_description
1 polymer ?
#
loop_
_entity_poly.entity_id
_entity_poly.type
_entity_poly.pdbx_seq_one_letter_code
_entity_poly.pdbx_strand_id
1 'polypeptide(L)' 'MRWVRRLYVGLIYLFLYLPLAVMVVYSFNASRFSMAWKGATLDWYVKLLGNTGLMQAAAHSLLIAMVSATISSLLGTFI' A
#
# COMPACT_ATOMS: atom_id res chain seq x y z
N MET A 1 14.11 -21.50 -23.38
CA MET A 1 13.07 -20.44 -23.44
C MET A 1 12.16 -20.33 -22.21
N ARG A 2 11.62 -21.43 -21.65
CA ARG A 2 10.74 -21.37 -20.45
C ARG A 2 11.39 -20.71 -19.22
N TRP A 3 12.68 -20.95 -19.00
CA TRP A 3 13.45 -20.34 -17.91
C TRP A 3 13.69 -18.84 -18.07
N VAL A 4 14.02 -18.40 -19.28
CA VAL A 4 14.19 -16.96 -19.61
C VAL A 4 12.89 -16.20 -19.36
N ARG A 5 11.74 -16.76 -19.76
CA ARG A 5 10.43 -16.14 -19.50
C ARG A 5 10.13 -16.03 -17.99
N ARG A 6 10.43 -17.07 -17.21
CA ARG A 6 10.24 -17.03 -15.75
C ARG A 6 11.15 -16.00 -15.09
N LEU A 7 12.42 -15.93 -15.50
CA LEU A 7 13.37 -14.94 -15.00
C LEU A 7 12.90 -13.52 -15.33
N TYR A 8 12.49 -13.27 -16.58
CA TYR A 8 12.01 -11.96 -17.03
C TYR A 8 10.78 -11.49 -16.22
N VAL A 9 9.77 -12.35 -16.07
CA VAL A 9 8.60 -12.06 -15.25
C VAL A 9 8.98 -11.87 -13.78
N GLY A 10 9.90 -12.69 -13.26
CA GLY A 10 10.40 -12.57 -11.90
C GLY A 10 11.11 -11.23 -11.63
N LEU A 11 11.91 -10.74 -12.58
CA LEU A 11 12.58 -9.44 -12.48
C LEU A 11 11.60 -8.27 -12.53
N ILE A 12 10.55 -8.35 -13.35
CA ILE A 12 9.49 -7.33 -13.38
C ILE A 12 8.79 -7.26 -12.02
N TYR A 13 8.37 -8.41 -11.48
CA TYR A 13 7.74 -8.43 -10.16
C TYR A 13 8.70 -7.93 -9.08
N LEU A 14 9.96 -8.35 -9.10
CA LEU A 14 10.96 -7.86 -8.15
C LEU A 14 11.06 -6.33 -8.22
N PHE A 15 11.18 -5.76 -9.41
CA PHE A 15 11.25 -4.31 -9.60
C PHE A 15 10.01 -3.58 -9.05
N LEU A 16 8.81 -4.13 -9.27
CA LEU A 16 7.56 -3.54 -8.78
C LEU A 16 7.40 -3.66 -7.25
N TYR A 17 7.79 -4.79 -6.67
CA TYR A 17 7.61 -5.06 -5.24
C TYR A 17 8.74 -4.53 -4.37
N LEU A 18 9.95 -4.34 -4.90
CA LEU A 18 11.09 -3.81 -4.15
C LEU A 18 10.81 -2.44 -3.50
N PRO A 19 10.27 -1.41 -4.19
CA PRO A 19 9.95 -0.14 -3.53
C PRO A 19 8.83 -0.28 -2.49
N LEU A 20 7.86 -1.16 -2.71
CA LEU A 20 6.82 -1.49 -1.73
C LEU A 20 7.43 -2.13 -0.48
N ALA A 21 8.37 -3.06 -0.65
CA ALA A 21 9.08 -3.70 0.46
C ALA A 21 9.92 -2.69 1.24
N VAL A 22 10.61 -1.77 0.56
CA VAL A 22 11.32 -0.66 1.21
C VAL A 22 10.36 0.19 2.03
N MET A 23 9.22 0.59 1.47
CA MET A 23 8.20 1.36 2.20
C MET A 23 7.70 0.63 3.45
N VAL A 24 7.45 -0.69 3.36
CA VAL A 24 7.04 -1.50 4.50
C VAL A 24 8.15 -1.60 5.55
N VAL A 25 9.40 -1.82 5.16
CA VAL A 25 10.53 -1.87 6.10
C VAL A 25 10.69 -0.53 6.83
N TYR A 26 10.57 0.58 6.11
CA TYR A 26 10.67 1.92 6.70
C TYR A 26 9.44 2.33 7.50
N SER A 27 8.26 1.73 7.30
CA SER A 27 7.09 2.02 8.16
C SER A 27 7.29 1.55 9.59
N PHE A 28 8.19 0.59 9.81
CA PHE A 28 8.64 0.16 11.14
C PHE A 28 9.78 1.02 11.69
N ASN A 29 10.35 1.97 10.94
CA ASN A 29 11.49 2.76 11.43
C ASN A 29 11.03 3.81 12.46
N ALA A 30 11.69 3.85 13.62
CA ALA A 30 11.44 4.85 14.66
C ALA A 30 11.79 6.29 14.24
N SER A 31 12.56 6.45 13.16
CA SER A 31 12.89 7.75 12.57
C SER A 31 11.70 8.37 11.82
N ARG A 32 11.36 9.62 12.17
CA ARG A 32 10.24 10.36 11.53
C ARG A 32 10.57 10.94 10.15
N PHE A 33 11.82 11.35 9.93
CA PHE A 33 12.23 12.10 8.72
C PHE A 33 13.59 11.68 8.15
N SER A 34 14.38 10.90 8.89
CA SER A 34 15.69 10.46 8.43
C SER A 34 15.62 9.05 7.90
N MET A 35 16.27 8.80 6.76
CA MET A 35 16.46 7.46 6.21
C MET A 35 17.47 6.63 7.02
N ALA A 36 18.06 7.20 8.08
CA ALA A 36 18.84 6.46 9.05
C ALA A 36 17.94 5.50 9.85
N TRP A 37 18.36 4.24 9.94
CA TRP A 37 17.68 3.24 10.75
C TRP A 37 17.89 3.53 12.24
N LYS A 38 16.81 3.90 12.95
CA LYS A 38 16.86 4.21 14.40
C LYS A 38 16.27 3.11 15.30
N GLY A 39 15.88 1.98 14.71
CA GLY A 39 15.22 0.86 15.40
C GLY A 39 13.82 0.58 14.85
N ALA A 40 13.30 -0.62 15.13
CA ALA A 40 11.94 -1.01 14.76
C ALA A 40 10.93 -0.57 15.83
N THR A 41 9.80 0.02 15.43
CA THR A 41 8.69 0.44 16.30
C THR A 41 7.34 0.22 15.63
N LEU A 42 6.29 0.11 16.45
CA LEU A 42 4.88 0.10 16.03
C LEU A 42 4.14 1.38 16.43
N ASP A 43 4.83 2.36 17.03
CA ASP A 43 4.22 3.59 17.57
C ASP A 43 3.43 4.36 16.51
N TRP A 44 3.87 4.32 15.25
CA TRP A 44 3.17 4.98 14.14
C TRP A 44 1.79 4.39 13.88
N TYR A 45 1.64 3.06 14.01
CA TYR A 45 0.35 2.38 13.86
C TYR A 45 -0.58 2.73 15.01
N VAL A 46 -0.07 2.79 16.24
CA VAL A 46 -0.86 3.20 17.42
C VAL A 46 -1.31 4.66 17.28
N LYS A 47 -0.41 5.56 16.86
CA LYS A 47 -0.73 6.98 16.60
C LYS A 47 -1.74 7.15 15.47
N LEU A 48 -1.68 6.30 14.44
CA LEU A 48 -2.64 6.32 13.33
C LEU A 48 -4.06 6.01 13.83
N LEU A 49 -4.22 5.00 14.69
CA LEU A 49 -5.52 4.65 15.28
C LEU A 49 -6.08 5.76 16.17
N GLY A 50 -5.21 6.50 16.87
CA GLY A 50 -5.60 7.68 17.65
C GLY A 50 -5.91 8.93 16.81
N ASN A 51 -5.60 8.92 15.51
CA ASN A 51 -5.81 10.08 14.63
C ASN A 51 -7.17 9.97 13.92
N THR A 52 -8.19 10.57 14.54
CA THR A 52 -9.56 10.58 14.01
C THR A 52 -9.66 11.18 12.61
N GLY A 53 -8.87 12.22 12.30
CA GLY A 53 -8.86 12.82 10.97
C GLY A 53 -8.37 11.87 9.88
N LEU A 54 -7.26 11.18 10.12
CA LEU A 54 -6.73 10.18 9.18
C LEU A 54 -7.66 8.97 9.06
N MET A 55 -8.27 8.52 10.16
CA MET A 55 -9.22 7.41 10.14
C MET A 55 -10.52 7.75 9.40
N GLN A 56 -11.06 8.95 9.60
CA GLN A 56 -12.21 9.44 8.83
C GLN A 56 -11.87 9.55 7.35
N ALA A 57 -10.70 10.11 6.99
CA ALA A 57 -10.27 10.19 5.60
C ALA A 57 -10.18 8.81 4.95
N ALA A 58 -9.58 7.82 5.63
CA ALA A 58 -9.51 6.45 5.17
C ALA A 58 -10.90 5.81 4.99
N ALA A 59 -11.82 6.03 5.94
CA ALA A 59 -13.20 5.55 5.85
C ALA A 59 -13.96 6.17 4.66
N HIS A 60 -13.78 7.48 4.43
CA HIS A 60 -14.36 8.15 3.27
C HIS A 60 -13.79 7.62 1.95
N SER A 61 -12.47 7.43 1.85
CA SER A 61 -11.86 6.83 0.66
C SER A 61 -12.40 5.44 0.38
N LEU A 62 -12.56 4.61 1.43
CA LEU A 62 -13.10 3.26 1.29
C LEU A 62 -14.57 3.30 0.82
N LEU A 63 -15.39 4.16 1.42
CA LEU A 63 -16.79 4.33 1.03
C LEU A 63 -16.91 4.75 -0.44
N ILE A 64 -16.15 5.77 -0.85
CA ILE A 64 -16.14 6.26 -2.23
C ILE A 64 -15.69 5.14 -3.18
N ALA A 65 -14.62 4.42 -2.86
CA ALA A 65 -14.12 3.32 -3.68
C ALA A 65 -15.17 2.21 -3.85
N MET A 66 -15.85 1.81 -2.78
CA MET A 66 -16.89 0.78 -2.82
C MET A 66 -18.09 1.20 -3.66
N VAL A 67 -18.61 2.42 -3.44
CA VAL A 67 -19.75 2.95 -4.20
C VAL A 67 -19.38 3.10 -5.67
N SER A 68 -18.22 3.67 -5.96
CA SER A 68 -17.72 3.88 -7.32
C SER A 68 -17.51 2.55 -8.05
N ALA A 69 -16.84 1.58 -7.44
CA ALA A 69 -16.60 0.27 -8.05
C ALA A 69 -17.91 -0.50 -8.30
N THR A 70 -18.87 -0.42 -7.38
CA THR A 70 -20.17 -1.09 -7.51
C THR A 70 -20.98 -0.49 -8.67
N ILE A 71 -21.14 0.83 -8.69
CA ILE A 71 -21.89 1.52 -9.75
C ILE A 71 -21.20 1.29 -11.10
N SER A 72 -19.87 1.42 -11.16
CA SER A 72 -19.11 1.20 -12.40
C SER A 72 -19.25 -0.23 -12.92
N SER A 73 -19.25 -1.23 -12.03
CA SER A 73 -19.40 -2.63 -12.43
C SER A 73 -20.82 -2.93 -12.92
N LEU A 74 -21.84 -2.37 -12.26
CA LEU A 74 -23.23 -2.49 -12.71
C LEU A 74 -23.44 -1.86 -14.08
N LEU A 75 -23.03 -0.60 -14.25
CA LEU A 75 -23.14 0.10 -15.54
C LEU A 75 -22.35 -0.61 -16.64
N GLY A 76 -21.13 -1.08 -16.34
CA GLY A 76 -20.31 -1.83 -17.28
C GLY A 76 -20.90 -3.19 -17.68
N THR A 77 -21.85 -3.74 -16.92
CA THR A 77 -22.56 -4.97 -17.29
C THR A 77 -23.73 -4.69 -18.25
N PHE A 78 -24.29 -3.47 -18.22
CA PHE A 78 -25.42 -3.06 -19.06
C PHE A 78 -25.00 -2.50 -20.43
N ILE A 79 -23.71 -2.21 -20.62
CA ILE A 79 -23.10 -1.75 -21.88
C ILE A 79 -22.50 -2.97 -22.59
#